data_AF-A0A8J5BBF2-F1
#
_entry.id   AF-A0A8J5BBF2-F1
#
_cell.length_a   1.000
_cell.length_b   1.000
_cell.length_c   1.000
_cell.angle_alpha   90.00
_cell.angle_beta   90.00
_cell.angle_gamma   90.00
#
_symmetry.space_group_name_H-M   'P 1'
#
loop_
_entity.id
_entity.type
_entity.pdbx_description
1 polymer ?
#
loop_
_entity_poly.entity_id
_entity_poly.type
_entity_poly.pdbx_seq_one_letter_code
_entity_poly.pdbx_strand_id
1 'polypeptide(L)'
;MLSRYEDFFGGNKKKQQKKGGTVGKRKHSSSELDSVDHFENTDEDVEKNNSEQKLLSTHEKELQKMRSKIEEMEKANLDPKSWTMQGEVTAAKRPKNSALEVDLDFEHNVRPAPVITEEVTTSIEDIIKKRIIEGHFDDVERAPILPSKPPKETKEMDENKSKKGLAEIYEEEYAQKTGLAPVLLSASNKLKIEATMLFKKISLKLDALSHFHFAPKPVIEDMSIQVNVPALAMEEVAPLAV
;
A
#
# COMPACT_ATOMS: atom_id res chain seq x y z
N MET A 1 26.16 -44.71 -25.40
CA MET A 1 25.46 -45.17 -24.19
C MET A 1 24.15 -45.80 -24.64
N LEU A 2 24.00 -47.12 -24.50
CA LEU A 2 22.72 -47.80 -24.73
C LEU A 2 22.22 -48.29 -23.37
N SER A 3 21.09 -47.74 -22.91
CA SER A 3 20.43 -48.17 -21.68
C SER A 3 19.81 -49.55 -21.87
N ARG A 4 19.89 -50.41 -20.85
CA ARG A 4 19.38 -51.79 -20.88
C ARG A 4 18.06 -51.91 -20.11
N TYR A 5 17.30 -52.92 -20.52
CA TYR A 5 15.94 -53.27 -20.12
C TYR A 5 15.69 -53.43 -18.60
N GLU A 6 16.74 -53.61 -17.79
CA GLU A 6 16.62 -53.81 -16.34
C GLU A 6 16.37 -52.50 -15.57
N ASP A 7 16.65 -51.34 -16.17
CA ASP A 7 16.47 -50.03 -15.53
C ASP A 7 14.99 -49.63 -15.36
N PHE A 8 14.06 -50.29 -16.06
CA PHE A 8 12.63 -49.89 -16.08
C PHE A 8 11.70 -50.88 -15.36
N PHE A 9 12.04 -52.17 -15.28
CA PHE A 9 11.09 -53.21 -14.80
C PHE A 9 11.62 -54.13 -13.69
N GLY A 10 12.71 -53.77 -13.00
CA GLY A 10 13.23 -54.52 -11.86
C GLY A 10 12.37 -54.38 -10.60
N GLY A 11 11.60 -55.42 -10.25
CA GLY A 11 10.74 -55.46 -9.06
C GLY A 11 11.49 -55.33 -7.72
N ASN A 12 11.04 -54.39 -6.89
CA ASN A 12 11.58 -54.14 -5.55
C ASN A 12 11.22 -55.26 -4.56
N LYS A 13 12.23 -56.04 -4.12
CA LYS A 13 12.17 -56.84 -2.88
C LYS A 13 12.82 -56.08 -1.72
N LYS A 14 12.00 -55.95 -0.66
CA LYS A 14 12.16 -55.30 0.66
C LYS A 14 13.55 -55.36 1.34
N LYS A 15 13.88 -54.27 2.06
CA LYS A 15 14.59 -54.31 3.36
C LYS A 15 13.96 -53.33 4.37
N GLN A 16 13.69 -53.83 5.58
CA GLN A 16 13.14 -53.13 6.74
C GLN A 16 14.24 -52.39 7.54
N GLN A 17 13.89 -51.29 8.22
CA GLN A 17 14.45 -50.92 9.52
C GLN A 17 13.42 -50.12 10.36
N LYS A 18 13.40 -50.40 11.68
CA LYS A 18 12.40 -50.03 12.70
C LYS A 18 12.70 -48.71 13.43
N LYS A 19 11.64 -48.07 13.97
CA LYS A 19 11.43 -47.50 15.36
C LYS A 19 10.23 -46.53 15.30
N GLY A 20 9.23 -46.43 16.20
CA GLY A 20 8.82 -47.07 17.46
C GLY A 20 7.53 -46.38 17.99
N GLY A 21 6.78 -47.04 18.90
CA GLY A 21 5.74 -46.42 19.78
C GLY A 21 4.25 -46.65 19.41
N THR A 22 3.60 -47.77 19.83
CA THR A 22 2.56 -47.90 20.89
C THR A 22 1.17 -47.30 20.59
N VAL A 23 -0.01 -47.89 20.79
CA VAL A 23 -0.58 -49.18 21.27
C VAL A 23 -2.07 -49.16 20.84
N GLY A 24 -2.68 -50.29 20.41
CA GLY A 24 -4.11 -50.28 20.05
C GLY A 24 -4.78 -51.60 19.59
N LYS A 25 -4.44 -52.75 20.20
CA LYS A 25 -5.25 -53.98 20.43
C LYS A 25 -6.39 -54.43 19.47
N ARG A 26 -6.23 -55.67 18.95
CA ARG A 26 -7.16 -56.85 18.80
C ARG A 26 -7.19 -57.39 17.36
N LYS A 27 -6.47 -58.48 17.05
CA LYS A 27 -6.75 -59.94 17.20
C LYS A 27 -7.47 -60.54 15.97
N HIS A 28 -7.03 -61.75 15.65
CA HIS A 28 -6.95 -62.41 14.34
C HIS A 28 -7.76 -63.73 14.34
N SER A 29 -8.42 -64.08 13.24
CA SER A 29 -8.69 -65.48 12.78
C SER A 29 -9.37 -65.42 11.41
N SER A 30 -8.63 -65.65 10.32
CA SER A 30 -8.55 -66.91 9.55
C SER A 30 -9.86 -67.35 8.89
N SER A 31 -9.92 -67.28 7.57
CA SER A 31 -10.11 -68.44 6.67
C SER A 31 -10.34 -67.93 5.25
N GLU A 32 -9.42 -68.29 4.35
CA GLU A 32 -9.64 -68.29 2.91
C GLU A 32 -10.77 -69.27 2.59
N LEU A 33 -11.80 -68.82 1.88
CA LEU A 33 -12.61 -69.64 0.96
C LEU A 33 -13.12 -68.74 -0.18
N ASP A 34 -12.46 -68.91 -1.31
CA ASP A 34 -12.93 -68.89 -2.69
C ASP A 34 -14.41 -68.50 -2.91
N SER A 35 -14.65 -67.42 -3.67
CA SER A 35 -15.95 -67.15 -4.29
C SER A 35 -15.79 -66.31 -5.55
N VAL A 36 -15.70 -67.05 -6.66
CA VAL A 36 -16.38 -66.82 -7.95
C VAL A 36 -16.46 -65.39 -8.50
N ASP A 37 -15.64 -65.20 -9.52
CA ASP A 37 -15.74 -64.28 -10.66
C ASP A 37 -17.18 -63.83 -10.98
N HIS A 38 -17.47 -62.54 -10.75
CA HIS A 38 -18.71 -61.89 -11.17
C HIS A 38 -18.37 -60.69 -12.07
N PHE A 39 -17.97 -60.97 -13.30
CA PHE A 39 -18.01 -60.01 -14.39
C PHE A 39 -19.47 -59.79 -14.78
N GLU A 40 -20.07 -58.73 -14.23
CA GLU A 40 -21.34 -58.17 -14.69
C GLU A 40 -21.16 -57.61 -16.11
N ASN A 41 -21.35 -58.47 -17.13
CA ASN A 41 -21.66 -58.03 -18.48
C ASN A 41 -23.10 -57.51 -18.47
N THR A 42 -23.25 -56.20 -18.30
CA THR A 42 -24.51 -55.50 -18.61
C THR A 42 -24.51 -55.23 -20.11
N ASP A 43 -24.85 -56.25 -20.90
CA ASP A 43 -25.29 -56.05 -22.29
C ASP A 43 -26.80 -55.79 -22.23
N GLU A 44 -27.18 -54.52 -22.29
CA GLU A 44 -28.56 -54.13 -22.57
C GLU A 44 -28.88 -54.49 -24.03
N ASP A 45 -29.64 -55.58 -24.21
CA ASP A 45 -30.21 -56.01 -25.46
C ASP A 45 -31.16 -54.93 -26.03
N VAL A 46 -30.64 -54.10 -26.94
CA VAL A 46 -31.49 -53.29 -27.83
C VAL A 46 -31.84 -54.16 -29.04
N GLU A 47 -33.06 -54.71 -29.01
CA GLU A 47 -33.70 -55.36 -30.15
C GLU A 47 -33.68 -54.45 -31.39
N LYS A 48 -33.00 -54.90 -32.45
CA LYS A 48 -33.43 -54.61 -33.83
C LYS A 48 -32.97 -55.69 -34.80
N ASN A 49 -33.94 -56.52 -35.16
CA ASN A 49 -34.05 -57.39 -36.33
C ASN A 49 -33.07 -57.12 -37.49
N ASN A 50 -32.17 -58.06 -37.78
CA ASN A 50 -32.14 -58.71 -39.09
C ASN A 50 -31.36 -60.04 -39.03
N SER A 51 -31.86 -61.01 -39.78
CA SER A 51 -31.49 -62.42 -39.86
C SER A 51 -30.02 -62.73 -40.18
N GLU A 52 -29.54 -63.87 -39.67
CA GLU A 52 -28.26 -64.57 -39.93
C GLU A 52 -27.03 -64.22 -39.05
N GLN A 53 -27.14 -64.39 -37.73
CA GLN A 53 -25.93 -64.58 -36.91
C GLN A 53 -25.42 -66.02 -37.05
N LYS A 54 -24.40 -66.21 -37.91
CA LYS A 54 -23.55 -67.41 -37.90
C LYS A 54 -23.05 -67.65 -36.46
N LEU A 55 -23.03 -68.91 -36.04
CA LEU A 55 -22.45 -69.37 -34.76
C LEU A 55 -20.92 -69.14 -34.78
N LEU A 56 -20.47 -67.90 -34.56
CA LEU A 56 -19.06 -67.51 -34.53
C LEU A 56 -18.43 -67.94 -33.19
N SER A 57 -17.19 -68.43 -33.26
CA SER A 57 -16.36 -68.79 -32.08
C SER A 57 -16.14 -67.58 -31.17
N THR A 58 -15.91 -67.80 -29.87
CA THR A 58 -15.66 -66.74 -28.87
C THR A 58 -14.54 -65.80 -29.31
N HIS A 59 -13.43 -66.36 -29.78
CA HIS A 59 -12.29 -65.61 -30.32
C HIS A 59 -12.65 -64.83 -31.59
N GLU A 60 -13.50 -65.37 -32.46
CA GLU A 60 -13.91 -64.70 -33.70
C GLU A 60 -14.81 -63.49 -33.41
N LYS A 61 -15.72 -63.60 -32.44
CA LYS A 61 -16.52 -62.47 -31.96
C LYS A 61 -15.64 -61.36 -31.36
N GLU A 62 -14.63 -61.74 -30.59
CA GLU A 62 -13.67 -60.79 -30.01
C GLU A 62 -12.81 -60.11 -31.10
N LEU A 63 -12.33 -60.87 -32.08
CA LEU A 63 -11.58 -60.35 -33.23
C LEU A 63 -12.46 -59.39 -34.06
N GLN A 64 -13.74 -59.69 -34.25
CA GLN A 64 -14.67 -58.80 -34.91
C GLN A 64 -14.88 -57.50 -34.12
N LYS A 65 -15.09 -57.56 -32.79
CA LYS A 65 -15.16 -56.37 -31.92
C LYS A 65 -13.88 -55.53 -32.01
N MET A 66 -12.72 -56.18 -31.98
CA MET A 66 -11.42 -55.51 -32.11
C MET A 66 -11.25 -54.84 -33.47
N ARG A 67 -11.64 -55.51 -34.57
CA ARG A 67 -11.62 -54.93 -35.91
C ARG A 67 -12.54 -53.72 -36.01
N SER A 68 -13.77 -53.82 -35.50
CA SER A 68 -14.70 -52.69 -35.45
C SER A 68 -14.11 -51.52 -34.66
N LYS A 69 -13.46 -51.79 -33.52
CA LYS A 69 -12.79 -50.75 -32.73
C LYS A 69 -11.61 -50.10 -33.47
N ILE A 70 -10.81 -50.90 -34.18
CA ILE A 70 -9.72 -50.40 -35.02
C ILE A 70 -10.27 -49.48 -36.11
N GLU A 71 -11.33 -49.88 -36.80
CA GLU A 71 -11.97 -49.09 -37.85
C GLU A 71 -12.55 -47.76 -37.30
N GLU A 72 -13.18 -47.78 -36.12
CA GLU A 72 -13.62 -46.55 -35.43
C GLU A 72 -12.46 -45.60 -35.12
N MET A 73 -11.33 -46.14 -34.62
CA MET A 73 -10.15 -45.34 -34.29
C MET A 73 -9.45 -44.79 -35.54
N GLU A 74 -9.36 -45.59 -36.61
CA GLU A 74 -8.82 -45.15 -37.90
C GLU A 74 -9.66 -44.01 -38.48
N LYS A 75 -10.99 -44.14 -38.43
CA LYS A 75 -11.91 -43.09 -38.87
C LYS A 75 -11.76 -41.81 -38.04
N ALA A 76 -11.73 -41.92 -36.71
CA ALA A 76 -11.55 -40.76 -35.83
C ALA A 76 -10.20 -40.04 -36.03
N ASN A 77 -9.18 -40.75 -36.50
CA ASN A 77 -7.88 -40.16 -36.85
C ASN A 77 -7.86 -39.48 -38.22
N LEU A 78 -8.68 -39.94 -39.17
CA LEU A 78 -8.84 -39.34 -40.50
C LEU A 78 -9.73 -38.10 -40.48
N ASP A 79 -10.78 -38.11 -39.64
CA ASP A 79 -11.69 -36.98 -39.49
C ASP A 79 -11.01 -35.75 -38.86
N PRO A 80 -11.47 -34.52 -39.18
CA PRO A 80 -10.89 -33.31 -38.59
C PRO A 80 -11.07 -33.30 -37.07
N LYS A 81 -9.98 -33.04 -36.35
CA LYS A 81 -9.99 -32.92 -34.88
C LYS A 81 -10.95 -31.83 -34.41
N SER A 82 -11.50 -31.98 -33.20
CA SER A 82 -12.33 -30.96 -32.57
C SER A 82 -11.61 -29.62 -32.48
N TRP A 83 -12.37 -28.53 -32.44
CA TRP A 83 -11.81 -27.18 -32.33
C TRP A 83 -10.93 -27.00 -31.07
N THR A 84 -11.24 -27.70 -29.98
CA THR A 84 -10.43 -27.70 -28.75
C THR A 84 -9.05 -28.33 -28.90
N MET A 85 -8.88 -29.24 -29.87
CA MET A 85 -7.62 -29.91 -30.18
C MET A 85 -6.81 -29.20 -31.27
N GLN A 86 -7.36 -28.13 -31.86
CA GLN A 86 -6.68 -27.33 -32.87
C GLN A 86 -6.10 -26.07 -32.23
N GLY A 87 -4.90 -25.67 -32.66
CA GLY A 87 -4.33 -24.35 -32.31
C GLY A 87 -4.95 -23.23 -33.13
N GLU A 88 -4.82 -21.99 -32.65
CA GLU A 88 -5.16 -20.76 -33.40
C GLU A 88 -6.60 -20.76 -33.98
N VAL A 89 -7.56 -21.21 -33.16
CA VAL A 89 -8.96 -21.28 -33.58
C VAL A 89 -9.63 -19.91 -33.49
N THR A 90 -10.03 -19.39 -34.65
CA THR A 90 -10.83 -18.17 -34.77
C THR A 90 -12.30 -18.44 -34.36
N ALA A 91 -13.02 -17.39 -33.93
CA ALA A 91 -14.43 -17.48 -33.53
C ALA A 91 -15.37 -18.11 -34.59
N ALA A 92 -15.06 -18.02 -35.88
CA ALA A 92 -15.85 -18.60 -36.96
C ALA A 92 -15.69 -20.13 -37.13
N LYS A 93 -14.55 -20.69 -36.68
CA LYS A 93 -14.25 -22.13 -36.79
C LYS A 93 -14.88 -22.97 -35.68
N ARG A 94 -15.27 -22.33 -34.57
CA ARG A 94 -15.93 -22.98 -33.42
C ARG A 94 -17.44 -22.71 -33.43
N PRO A 95 -18.27 -23.65 -32.93
CA PRO A 95 -19.70 -23.41 -32.76
C PRO A 95 -19.98 -22.23 -31.81
N LYS A 96 -21.14 -21.58 -31.99
CA LYS A 96 -21.57 -20.48 -31.12
C LYS A 96 -21.65 -20.96 -29.67
N ASN A 97 -21.19 -20.12 -28.73
CA ASN A 97 -21.17 -20.38 -27.28
C ASN A 97 -20.34 -21.59 -26.79
N SER A 98 -19.63 -22.31 -27.66
CA SER A 98 -18.87 -23.51 -27.25
C SER A 98 -17.72 -23.24 -26.27
N ALA A 99 -17.23 -22.00 -26.15
CA ALA A 99 -16.21 -21.67 -25.13
C ALA A 99 -16.76 -21.58 -23.70
N LEU A 100 -18.09 -21.49 -23.52
CA LEU A 100 -18.70 -21.53 -22.18
C LEU A 100 -18.82 -22.96 -21.65
N GLU A 101 -18.77 -23.95 -22.54
CA GLU A 101 -18.93 -25.38 -22.22
C GLU A 101 -17.59 -26.06 -21.85
N VAL A 102 -16.48 -25.45 -22.25
CA VAL A 102 -15.13 -26.01 -22.10
C VAL A 102 -14.38 -25.20 -21.06
N ASP A 103 -13.82 -25.88 -20.05
CA ASP A 103 -12.94 -25.28 -19.06
C ASP A 103 -11.58 -24.95 -19.71
N LEU A 104 -11.35 -23.65 -19.93
CA LEU A 104 -10.13 -23.13 -20.53
C LEU A 104 -9.40 -22.25 -19.50
N ASP A 105 -8.13 -22.57 -19.25
CA ASP A 105 -7.27 -21.75 -18.41
C ASP A 105 -6.62 -20.63 -19.23
N PHE A 106 -6.72 -19.39 -18.75
CA PHE A 106 -6.06 -18.24 -19.37
C PHE A 106 -5.54 -17.25 -18.32
N GLU A 107 -4.48 -16.55 -18.67
CA GLU A 107 -3.87 -15.55 -17.80
C GLU A 107 -4.66 -14.24 -17.83
N HIS A 108 -4.80 -13.62 -16.66
CA HIS A 108 -5.41 -12.31 -16.50
C HIS A 108 -4.31 -11.27 -16.24
N ASN A 109 -4.29 -10.19 -17.02
CA ASN A 109 -3.26 -9.15 -16.92
C ASN A 109 -3.36 -8.29 -15.64
N VAL A 110 -4.52 -8.26 -14.97
CA VAL A 110 -4.81 -7.36 -13.86
C VAL A 110 -5.42 -8.14 -12.71
N ARG A 111 -5.02 -7.79 -11.48
CA ARG A 111 -5.64 -8.33 -10.27
C ARG A 111 -7.06 -7.77 -10.18
N PRO A 112 -8.09 -8.61 -10.02
CA PRO A 112 -9.45 -8.14 -9.84
C PRO A 112 -9.53 -7.27 -8.58
N ALA A 113 -10.46 -6.31 -8.59
CA ALA A 113 -10.72 -5.51 -7.41
C ALA A 113 -11.15 -6.42 -6.24
N PRO A 114 -10.58 -6.24 -5.03
CA PRO A 114 -10.94 -7.06 -3.88
C PRO A 114 -12.42 -6.85 -3.53
N VAL A 115 -13.10 -7.95 -3.23
CA VAL A 115 -14.50 -7.91 -2.78
C VAL A 115 -14.51 -7.53 -1.30
N ILE A 116 -15.35 -6.55 -0.93
CA ILE A 116 -15.50 -6.10 0.47
C ILE A 116 -16.32 -7.16 1.21
N THR A 117 -15.64 -8.09 1.86
CA THR A 117 -16.24 -9.11 2.73
C THR A 117 -16.28 -8.62 4.18
N GLU A 118 -17.18 -9.20 4.99
CA GLU A 118 -17.33 -8.84 6.41
C GLU A 118 -16.01 -9.03 7.18
N GLU A 119 -15.26 -10.10 6.91
CA GLU A 119 -13.95 -10.37 7.52
C GLU A 119 -12.91 -9.27 7.26
N VAL A 120 -12.94 -8.69 6.05
CA VAL A 120 -12.04 -7.58 5.70
C VAL A 120 -12.45 -6.33 6.47
N THR A 121 -13.76 -6.08 6.61
CA THR A 121 -14.25 -4.92 7.36
C THR A 121 -13.94 -5.02 8.85
N THR A 122 -14.10 -6.19 9.49
CA THR A 122 -13.78 -6.38 10.90
C THR A 122 -12.28 -6.20 11.17
N SER A 123 -11.42 -6.71 10.27
CA SER A 123 -9.97 -6.48 10.32
C SER A 123 -9.61 -4.99 10.26
N ILE A 124 -10.25 -4.23 9.36
CA ILE A 124 -10.05 -2.77 9.27
C ILE A 124 -10.53 -2.07 10.53
N GLU A 125 -11.68 -2.44 11.07
CA GLU A 125 -12.21 -1.86 12.32
C GLU A 125 -11.27 -2.08 13.50
N ASP A 126 -10.66 -3.25 13.61
CA ASP A 126 -9.74 -3.56 14.70
C ASP A 126 -8.45 -2.73 14.59
N ILE A 127 -7.97 -2.48 13.37
CA ILE A 127 -6.85 -1.54 13.13
C ILE A 127 -7.25 -0.11 13.53
N ILE A 128 -8.44 0.34 13.17
CA ILE A 128 -8.94 1.68 13.52
C ILE A 128 -9.07 1.81 15.04
N LYS A 129 -9.71 0.85 15.72
CA LYS A 129 -9.85 0.81 17.18
C LYS A 129 -8.48 0.90 17.85
N LYS A 130 -7.50 0.12 17.38
CA LYS A 130 -6.14 0.15 17.90
C LYS A 130 -5.47 1.53 17.73
N ARG A 131 -5.56 2.15 16.55
CA ARG A 131 -4.99 3.48 16.30
C ARG A 131 -5.61 4.57 17.16
N ILE A 132 -6.93 4.50 17.40
CA ILE A 132 -7.63 5.43 18.29
C ILE A 132 -7.13 5.27 19.73
N ILE A 133 -6.98 4.03 20.21
CA ILE A 133 -6.46 3.76 21.56
C ILE A 133 -5.02 4.27 21.71
N GLU A 134 -4.20 4.11 20.67
CA GLU A 134 -2.81 4.58 20.67
C GLU A 134 -2.67 6.09 20.38
N GLY A 135 -3.75 6.76 19.95
CA GLY A 135 -3.75 8.18 19.58
C GLY A 135 -2.90 8.50 18.35
N HIS A 136 -2.66 7.52 17.48
CA HIS A 136 -1.82 7.67 16.28
C HIS A 136 -2.67 8.10 15.08
N PHE A 137 -2.80 9.42 14.92
CA PHE A 137 -3.48 10.06 13.80
C PHE A 137 -2.46 10.69 12.84
N ASP A 138 -2.59 10.40 11.54
CA ASP A 138 -1.75 10.96 10.48
C ASP A 138 -2.32 12.30 9.96
N ASP A 139 -2.97 13.08 10.83
CA ASP A 139 -3.58 14.37 10.46
C ASP A 139 -2.49 15.43 10.20
N VAL A 140 -2.74 16.30 9.22
CA VAL A 140 -1.80 17.39 8.91
C VAL A 140 -1.85 18.44 10.01
N GLU A 141 -0.74 18.57 10.75
CA GLU A 141 -0.62 19.63 11.74
C GLU A 141 -0.55 21.01 11.08
N ARG A 142 -1.31 21.96 11.64
CA ARG A 142 -1.25 23.35 11.19
C ARG A 142 0.13 23.91 11.48
N ALA A 143 0.85 24.31 10.43
CA ALA A 143 2.15 24.96 10.59
C ALA A 143 2.04 26.12 11.59
N PRO A 144 2.98 26.25 12.54
CA PRO A 144 2.96 27.34 13.50
C PRO A 144 2.96 28.65 12.71
N ILE A 145 1.97 29.50 13.01
CA ILE A 145 1.91 30.85 12.46
C ILE A 145 3.19 31.53 12.95
N LEU A 146 4.06 31.95 12.04
CA LEU A 146 5.21 32.79 12.39
C LEU A 146 4.70 33.91 13.30
N PRO A 147 5.36 34.20 14.43
CA PRO A 147 4.89 35.24 15.35
C PRO A 147 5.04 36.60 14.66
N SER A 148 4.10 36.95 13.78
CA SER A 148 4.02 38.30 13.24
C SER A 148 3.56 39.24 14.35
N LYS A 149 2.73 38.73 15.26
CA LYS A 149 2.14 39.48 16.36
C LYS A 149 2.67 38.99 17.70
N PRO A 150 3.65 39.68 18.32
CA PRO A 150 3.84 39.54 19.76
C PRO A 150 2.49 39.74 20.46
N PRO A 151 2.16 38.94 21.49
CA PRO A 151 1.02 39.22 22.35
C PRO A 151 1.05 40.70 22.74
N LYS A 152 -0.09 41.39 22.68
CA LYS A 152 -0.16 42.80 23.09
C LYS A 152 0.30 42.88 24.54
N GLU A 153 1.54 43.32 24.76
CA GLU A 153 2.06 43.58 26.10
C GLU A 153 1.39 44.85 26.60
N THR A 154 0.29 44.70 27.34
CA THR A 154 -0.21 45.77 28.19
C THR A 154 0.77 45.88 29.35
N LYS A 155 1.69 46.85 29.26
CA LYS A 155 2.54 47.19 30.41
C LYS A 155 1.66 47.83 31.47
N GLU A 156 1.25 47.03 32.44
CA GLU A 156 0.54 47.51 33.62
C GLU A 156 1.48 48.43 34.41
N MET A 157 1.07 49.68 34.62
CA MET A 157 1.81 50.62 35.46
C MET A 157 1.39 50.38 36.91
N ASP A 158 2.34 50.08 37.78
CA ASP A 158 2.07 49.97 39.21
C ASP A 158 1.71 51.35 39.77
N GLU A 159 0.46 51.55 40.16
CA GLU A 159 -0.01 52.78 40.83
C GLU A 159 0.38 52.84 42.33
N ASN A 160 1.11 51.83 42.81
CA ASN A 160 1.61 51.78 44.18
C ASN A 160 2.82 52.70 44.36
N LYS A 161 2.99 53.23 45.58
CA LYS A 161 4.15 54.06 45.93
C LYS A 161 5.44 53.28 45.69
N SER A 162 6.38 53.88 44.94
CA SER A 162 7.69 53.27 44.67
C SER A 162 8.40 52.91 45.98
N LYS A 163 8.99 51.71 46.02
CA LYS A 163 9.79 51.24 47.16
C LYS A 163 11.18 51.88 47.20
N LYS A 164 11.67 52.40 46.05
CA LYS A 164 12.97 53.05 45.91
C LYS A 164 12.83 54.57 45.91
N GLY A 165 13.77 55.25 46.55
CA GLY A 165 13.83 56.71 46.57
C GLY A 165 14.36 57.29 45.25
N LEU A 166 14.08 58.57 44.98
CA LEU A 166 14.56 59.26 43.77
C LEU A 166 16.09 59.22 43.65
N ALA A 167 16.81 59.41 44.77
CA ALA A 167 18.28 59.40 44.78
C ALA A 167 18.86 58.03 44.35
N GLU A 168 18.24 56.93 44.78
CA GLU A 168 18.66 55.56 44.44
C GLU A 168 18.38 55.25 42.96
N ILE A 169 17.25 55.72 42.43
CA ILE A 169 16.95 55.60 40.99
C ILE A 169 17.98 56.36 40.16
N TYR A 170 18.34 57.58 40.56
CA TYR A 170 19.38 58.36 39.89
C TYR A 170 20.76 57.69 39.98
N GLU A 171 21.12 57.11 41.13
CA GLU A 171 22.37 56.37 41.31
C GLU A 171 22.41 55.13 40.40
N GLU A 172 21.34 54.34 40.37
CA GLU A 172 21.22 53.17 39.50
C GLU A 172 21.26 53.54 38.01
N GLU A 173 20.54 54.58 37.60
CA GLU A 173 20.60 55.09 36.22
C GLU A 173 22.00 55.60 35.86
N TYR A 174 22.65 56.31 36.78
CA TYR A 174 23.99 56.82 36.55
C TYR A 174 25.01 55.69 36.46
N ALA A 175 24.93 54.68 37.32
CA ALA A 175 25.77 53.48 37.29
C ALA A 175 25.56 52.65 36.00
N GLN A 176 24.33 52.57 35.49
CA GLN A 176 24.01 51.96 34.20
C GLN A 176 24.59 52.77 33.02
N LYS A 177 24.44 54.09 33.04
CA LYS A 177 24.98 55.00 32.01
C LYS A 177 26.51 55.03 32.00
N THR A 178 27.14 54.92 33.17
CA THR A 178 28.60 54.87 33.34
C THR A 178 29.18 53.46 33.16
N GLY A 179 28.34 52.44 32.97
CA GLY A 179 28.75 51.08 32.58
C GLY A 179 29.37 50.24 33.70
N LEU A 180 29.20 50.61 34.97
CA LEU A 180 29.71 49.85 36.12
C LEU A 180 28.81 48.68 36.54
N ALA A 181 27.58 48.61 36.01
CA ALA A 181 26.72 47.42 36.15
C ALA A 181 27.00 46.42 35.00
N PRO A 182 27.00 45.10 35.26
CA PRO A 182 27.33 44.10 34.24
C PRO A 182 26.19 43.96 33.25
N VAL A 183 26.18 44.82 32.23
CA VAL A 183 25.41 44.61 31.01
C VAL A 183 26.08 43.46 30.26
N LEU A 184 25.69 42.22 30.58
CA LEU A 184 26.15 40.96 29.99
C LEU A 184 25.82 40.82 28.47
N LEU A 185 25.60 41.91 27.74
CA LEU A 185 25.14 41.94 26.35
C LEU A 185 25.84 42.98 25.46
N SER A 186 26.92 43.64 25.88
CA SER A 186 27.39 44.85 25.17
C SER A 186 28.17 44.61 23.86
N ALA A 187 28.93 43.51 23.72
CA ALA A 187 29.71 43.25 22.51
C ALA A 187 28.89 42.62 21.36
N SER A 188 28.07 41.60 21.67
CA SER A 188 27.22 40.94 20.67
C SER A 188 26.16 41.89 20.10
N ASN A 189 25.59 42.77 20.93
CA ASN A 189 24.59 43.73 20.46
C ASN A 189 25.19 44.79 19.52
N LYS A 190 26.42 45.27 19.75
CA LYS A 190 27.08 46.23 18.84
C LYS A 190 27.30 45.62 17.45
N LEU A 191 27.80 44.39 17.39
CA LEU A 191 27.97 43.67 16.12
C LEU A 191 26.63 43.39 15.42
N LYS A 192 25.58 43.01 16.16
CA LYS A 192 24.22 42.85 15.61
C LYS A 192 23.71 44.16 15.02
N ILE A 193 23.87 45.27 15.74
CA ILE A 193 23.46 46.60 15.29
C ILE A 193 24.20 46.98 14.01
N GLU A 194 25.52 46.81 13.96
CA GLU A 194 26.32 47.07 12.75
C GLU A 194 25.89 46.21 11.57
N ALA A 195 25.71 44.89 11.78
CA ALA A 195 25.24 43.96 10.76
C ALA A 195 23.84 44.34 10.23
N THR A 196 22.91 44.74 11.09
CA THR A 196 21.58 45.21 10.66
C THR A 196 21.65 46.48 9.81
N MET A 197 22.55 47.42 10.15
CA MET A 197 22.76 48.62 9.35
C MET A 197 23.34 48.30 7.97
N LEU A 198 24.34 47.43 7.90
CA LEU A 198 24.92 46.98 6.63
C LEU A 198 23.89 46.23 5.77
N PHE A 199 23.09 45.36 6.38
CA PHE A 199 22.01 44.64 5.70
C PHE A 199 20.94 45.58 5.13
N LYS A 200 20.53 46.61 5.90
CA LYS A 200 19.61 47.66 5.41
C LYS A 200 20.21 48.41 4.21
N LYS A 201 21.51 48.74 4.25
CA LYS A 201 22.20 49.41 3.14
C LYS A 201 22.30 48.54 1.89
N ILE A 202 22.62 47.26 2.04
CA ILE A 202 22.75 46.33 0.92
C ILE A 202 21.38 46.03 0.31
N SER A 203 20.37 45.73 1.12
CA SER A 203 19.00 45.50 0.64
C SER A 203 18.48 46.68 -0.16
N LEU A 204 18.64 47.92 0.33
CA LEU A 204 18.23 49.12 -0.43
C LEU A 204 18.90 49.21 -1.81
N LYS A 205 20.20 48.87 -1.91
CA LYS A 205 20.93 48.88 -3.18
C LYS A 205 20.46 47.76 -4.12
N LEU A 206 20.16 46.58 -3.60
CA LEU A 206 19.65 45.44 -4.38
C LEU A 206 18.20 45.68 -4.85
N ASP A 207 17.38 46.27 -3.98
CA ASP A 207 16.01 46.70 -4.30
C ASP A 207 16.05 47.72 -5.47
N ALA A 208 16.96 48.69 -5.42
CA ALA A 208 17.15 49.66 -6.51
C ALA A 208 17.69 49.02 -7.81
N LEU A 209 18.64 48.08 -7.70
CA LEU A 209 19.20 47.36 -8.86
C LEU A 209 18.15 46.47 -9.55
N SER A 210 17.22 45.91 -8.78
CA SER A 210 16.13 45.06 -9.28
C SER A 210 14.90 45.83 -9.75
N HIS A 211 15.00 47.17 -9.93
CA HIS A 211 13.87 48.05 -10.28
C HIS A 211 12.69 47.90 -9.31
N PHE A 212 12.97 47.62 -8.04
CA PHE A 212 11.99 47.40 -6.98
C PHE A 212 11.02 46.22 -7.23
N HIS A 213 11.38 45.25 -8.07
CA HIS A 213 10.64 43.98 -8.24
C HIS A 213 11.14 42.90 -7.27
N PHE A 214 10.82 43.04 -5.98
CA PHE A 214 11.25 42.10 -4.93
C PHE A 214 10.06 41.64 -4.07
N ALA A 215 10.23 40.52 -3.37
CA ALA A 215 9.25 40.06 -2.39
C ALA A 215 9.23 41.02 -1.18
N PRO A 216 8.06 41.51 -0.76
CA PRO A 216 7.98 42.49 0.33
C PRO A 216 8.66 41.95 1.59
N LYS A 217 9.29 42.84 2.34
CA LYS A 217 9.97 42.48 3.59
C LYS A 217 8.94 41.86 4.55
N PRO A 218 9.32 40.83 5.32
CA PRO A 218 8.41 40.26 6.31
C PRO A 218 7.97 41.35 7.29
N VAL A 219 6.70 41.32 7.67
CA VAL A 219 6.14 42.26 8.64
C VAL A 219 6.80 42.01 9.99
N ILE A 220 7.67 42.92 10.40
CA ILE A 220 8.20 43.00 11.76
C ILE A 220 7.33 44.04 12.46
N GLU A 221 6.61 43.64 13.50
CA GLU A 221 5.81 44.58 14.28
C GLU A 221 6.72 45.48 15.12
N ASP A 222 6.79 46.76 14.75
CA ASP A 222 7.47 47.80 15.51
C ASP A 222 6.49 48.44 16.52
N MET A 223 6.89 48.53 17.79
CA MET A 223 6.10 49.22 18.82
C MET A 223 6.18 50.73 18.60
N SER A 224 5.10 51.34 18.08
CA SER A 224 4.96 52.80 18.01
C SER A 224 4.20 53.32 19.23
N ILE A 225 4.79 54.28 19.95
CA ILE A 225 4.14 54.96 21.07
C ILE A 225 3.46 56.20 20.51
N GLN A 226 2.13 56.17 20.41
CA GLN A 226 1.35 57.35 20.03
C GLN A 226 1.13 58.23 21.26
N VAL A 227 1.57 59.48 21.18
CA VAL A 227 1.33 60.50 22.21
C VAL A 227 0.03 61.23 21.88
N ASN A 228 -0.82 61.51 22.87
CA ASN A 228 -2.08 62.24 22.69
C ASN A 228 -1.80 63.74 22.47
N VAL A 229 -1.49 64.12 21.22
CA VAL A 229 -1.21 65.50 20.80
C VAL A 229 -2.15 65.85 19.63
N PRO A 230 -2.65 67.11 19.52
CA PRO A 230 -3.46 67.52 18.37
C PRO A 230 -2.78 67.24 17.04
N ALA A 231 -3.53 66.72 16.06
CA ALA A 231 -3.01 66.38 14.73
C ALA A 231 -2.31 67.56 14.02
N LEU A 232 -2.77 68.79 14.28
CA LEU A 232 -2.16 70.01 13.74
C LEU A 232 -0.70 70.21 14.22
N ALA A 233 -0.33 69.70 15.39
CA ALA A 233 1.06 69.74 15.86
C ALA A 233 1.92 68.59 15.28
N MET A 234 1.31 67.60 14.62
CA MET A 234 2.00 66.54 13.88
C MET A 234 2.23 66.89 12.41
N GLU A 235 1.58 67.95 11.91
CA GLU A 235 1.71 68.41 10.53
C GLU A 235 3.04 69.14 10.29
N GLU A 236 3.53 69.10 9.05
CA GLU A 236 4.69 69.88 8.63
C GLU A 236 4.35 71.38 8.61
N VAL A 237 5.25 72.22 9.12
CA VAL A 237 5.07 73.67 9.10
C VAL A 237 5.31 74.20 7.68
N ALA A 238 4.26 74.28 6.87
CA ALA A 238 4.28 74.98 5.60
C ALA A 238 3.84 76.45 5.78
N PRO A 239 4.58 77.45 5.26
CA PRO A 239 4.08 78.82 5.26
C PRO A 239 2.84 78.91 4.36
N LEU A 240 1.69 79.23 4.97
CA LEU A 240 0.45 79.53 4.25
C LEU A 240 0.60 80.91 3.57
N ALA A 241 1.06 80.90 2.32
CA ALA A 241 0.95 82.08 1.45
C ALA A 241 -0.47 82.10 0.86
N VAL A 242 -1.19 83.21 1.07
CA VAL A 242 -2.47 83.53 0.39
C VAL A 242 -2.19 84.00 -1.02
#